data_AF-A0A7X8BPD8-F1
#
_entry.id   AF-A0A7X8BPD8-F1
#
_cell.length_a   1.000
_cell.length_b   1.000
_cell.length_c   1.000
_cell.angle_alpha   90.00
_cell.angle_beta   90.00
_cell.angle_gamma   90.00
#
_symmetry.space_group_name_H-M   'P 1'
#
loop_
_entity.id
_entity.type
_entity.pdbx_description
1 polymer ?
#
loop_
_entity_poly.entity_id
_entity_poly.type
_entity_poly.pdbx_seq_one_letter_code
_entity_poly.pdbx_strand_id
1 'polypeptide(L)' 'MMKFKKMIWLVAMVAVIGCTGQQKETTEEPMTLSGLSRSDFQSVVNGDSTDLYVLKNAHGAEVTVTNYGGRIVSVLV' A
#
# COMPACT_ATOMS: atom_id res chain seq x y z
N MET A 1 -5.35 2.17 51.65
CA MET A 1 -6.00 2.95 50.57
C MET A 1 -5.04 3.74 49.66
N MET A 2 -3.84 4.16 50.10
CA MET A 2 -2.91 4.98 49.28
C MET A 2 -2.07 4.20 48.25
N LYS A 3 -1.91 2.88 48.43
CA LYS A 3 -1.09 2.03 47.54
C LYS A 3 -1.83 1.61 46.26
N PHE A 4 -3.15 1.45 46.35
CA PHE A 4 -4.00 1.05 45.23
C PHE A 4 -4.18 2.17 44.19
N LYS A 5 -4.31 3.43 44.65
CA LYS A 5 -4.33 4.61 43.77
C LYS A 5 -2.99 4.83 43.06
N LYS A 6 -1.86 4.55 43.74
CA LYS A 6 -0.52 4.57 43.15
C LYS A 6 -0.33 3.49 42.07
N MET A 7 -0.90 2.31 42.28
CA MET A 7 -0.87 1.22 41.29
C MET A 7 -1.69 1.57 40.03
N ILE A 8 -2.87 2.19 40.21
CA ILE A 8 -3.73 2.64 39.10
C ILE A 8 -3.05 3.74 38.28
N TRP A 9 -2.29 4.64 38.92
CA TRP A 9 -1.49 5.65 38.22
C TRP A 9 -0.31 5.07 37.42
N LEU A 10 0.27 3.96 37.87
CA LEU A 10 1.41 3.32 37.20
C LEU A 10 1.00 2.56 35.92
N VAL A 11 -0.21 1.97 35.90
CA VAL A 11 -0.76 1.28 34.73
C VAL A 11 -1.16 2.27 33.61
N ALA A 12 -1.61 3.47 33.96
CA ALA A 12 -1.96 4.51 32.99
C ALA A 12 -0.74 5.06 32.22
N MET A 13 0.47 4.99 32.79
CA MET A 13 1.69 5.53 32.16
C MET A 13 2.28 4.59 31.10
N VAL A 14 1.98 3.28 31.16
CA VAL A 14 2.49 2.28 30.20
C VAL A 14 1.64 2.25 28.90
N ALA A 15 0.40 2.73 28.94
CA ALA A 15 -0.52 2.71 27.80
C ALA A 15 -0.18 3.74 26.69
N VAL A 16 0.75 4.67 26.93
CA VAL A 16 1.05 5.77 25.99
C VAL A 16 2.26 5.50 25.09
N ILE A 17 2.96 4.37 25.27
CA ILE A 17 4.12 3.99 24.43
C ILE A 17 3.67 3.27 23.13
N GLY A 18 2.37 2.96 23.01
CA GLY A 18 1.82 2.20 21.88
C GLY A 18 1.54 2.97 20.59
N CYS A 19 1.73 4.30 20.54
CA CYS A 19 1.31 5.11 19.39
C CYS A 19 2.31 6.20 18.99
N THR A 20 3.56 5.85 18.67
CA THR A 20 4.40 6.66 17.76
C THR A 20 5.41 5.77 17.02
N GLY A 21 4.90 4.75 16.35
CA GLY A 21 5.62 4.06 15.28
C GLY A 21 5.19 4.58 13.91
N GLN A 22 5.20 5.90 13.68
CA GLN A 22 5.17 6.39 12.29
C GLN A 22 6.58 6.24 11.72
N GLN A 23 6.90 5.00 11.34
CA GLN A 23 7.91 4.74 10.33
C GLN A 23 7.38 5.40 9.06
N LYS A 24 7.88 6.61 8.77
CA LYS A 24 7.95 7.10 7.39
C LYS A 24 8.86 6.12 6.66
N GLU A 25 8.30 4.98 6.25
CA GLU A 25 8.83 4.31 5.09
C GLU A 25 8.60 5.27 3.94
N THR A 26 9.66 5.63 3.24
CA THR A 26 9.54 6.00 1.84
C THR A 26 8.94 4.76 1.19
N THR A 27 7.60 4.69 1.12
CA THR A 27 6.89 3.64 0.41
C THR A 27 7.21 3.85 -1.06
N GLU A 28 8.34 3.31 -1.51
CA GLU A 28 8.61 3.17 -2.93
C GLU A 28 7.53 2.24 -3.47
N GLU A 29 6.62 2.77 -4.26
CA GLU A 29 5.60 1.94 -4.90
C GLU A 29 6.30 0.90 -5.78
N PRO A 30 5.92 -0.38 -5.69
CA PRO A 30 6.54 -1.42 -6.48
C PRO A 30 6.28 -1.17 -7.97
N MET A 31 7.34 -0.86 -8.70
CA MET A 31 7.32 -0.65 -10.15
C MET A 31 7.15 -1.99 -10.88
N THR A 32 6.48 -1.93 -12.04
CA THR A 32 6.46 -3.07 -12.99
C THR A 32 7.85 -3.29 -13.60
N LEU A 33 8.09 -4.43 -14.25
CA LEU A 33 9.38 -4.71 -14.89
C LEU A 33 9.68 -3.73 -16.04
N SER A 34 8.64 -3.18 -16.67
CA SER A 34 8.76 -2.11 -17.65
C SER A 34 8.89 -0.70 -17.04
N GLY A 35 8.98 -0.57 -15.72
CA GLY A 35 9.14 0.73 -15.05
C GLY A 35 7.88 1.59 -15.02
N LEU A 36 6.70 0.98 -15.11
CA LEU A 36 5.42 1.66 -14.89
C LEU A 36 5.11 1.71 -13.39
N SER A 37 4.73 2.90 -12.90
CA SER A 37 4.15 3.06 -11.57
C SER A 37 2.65 2.80 -11.62
N ARG A 38 2.10 2.14 -10.59
CA ARG A 38 0.66 1.88 -10.51
C ARG A 38 -0.12 3.19 -10.29
N SER A 39 0.42 4.10 -9.49
CA SER A 39 -0.16 5.43 -9.22
C SER A 39 -0.55 6.19 -10.50
N ASP A 40 0.21 6.04 -11.58
CA ASP A 40 0.03 6.80 -12.82
C ASP A 40 -1.22 6.36 -13.61
N PHE A 41 -1.81 5.22 -13.26
CA PHE A 41 -3.00 4.65 -13.89
C PHE A 41 -4.24 4.71 -12.98
N GLN A 42 -4.07 5.16 -11.73
CA GLN A 42 -5.13 5.23 -10.75
C GLN A 42 -5.88 6.56 -10.82
N SER A 43 -7.18 6.49 -11.09
CA SER A 43 -8.06 7.66 -11.16
C SER A 43 -9.51 7.27 -10.92
N VAL A 44 -10.41 8.26 -10.91
CA VAL A 44 -11.86 8.07 -10.93
C VAL A 44 -12.41 8.76 -12.16
N VAL A 45 -12.99 7.99 -13.08
CA VAL A 45 -13.56 8.49 -14.33
C VAL A 45 -15.05 8.13 -14.34
N ASN A 46 -15.92 9.14 -14.44
CA ASN A 46 -17.38 8.96 -14.42
C ASN A 46 -17.92 8.20 -13.18
N GLY A 47 -17.22 8.27 -12.05
CA GLY A 47 -17.61 7.58 -10.82
C GLY A 47 -17.03 6.17 -10.65
N ASP A 48 -16.37 5.62 -11.68
CA ASP A 48 -15.71 4.31 -11.63
C ASP A 48 -14.19 4.48 -11.51
N SER A 49 -13.53 3.58 -10.79
CA SER A 49 -12.08 3.62 -10.60
C SER A 49 -11.31 3.03 -11.79
N THR A 50 -10.22 3.68 -12.15
CA THR A 50 -9.21 3.14 -13.07
C THR A 50 -8.00 2.64 -12.29
N ASP A 51 -7.30 1.64 -12.81
CA ASP A 51 -6.11 1.04 -12.19
C ASP A 51 -5.23 0.32 -13.23
N LEU A 52 -4.04 -0.12 -12.81
CA LEU A 52 -3.13 -0.98 -13.54
C LEU A 52 -3.06 -2.37 -12.88
N TYR A 53 -3.08 -3.41 -13.70
CA TYR A 53 -3.03 -4.81 -13.30
C TYR A 53 -1.82 -5.47 -13.95
N VAL A 54 -1.17 -6.38 -13.21
CA VAL A 54 0.03 -7.09 -13.65
C VAL A 54 -0.25 -8.59 -13.69
N LEU A 55 -0.08 -9.20 -14.85
CA LEU A 55 -0.20 -10.63 -15.08
C LEU A 55 1.21 -11.20 -15.29
N LYS A 56 1.56 -12.26 -14.56
CA LYS A 56 2.87 -12.92 -14.65
C LYS A 56 2.68 -14.40 -14.94
N ASN A 57 3.56 -14.97 -15.75
CA ASN A 57 3.62 -16.43 -15.93
C ASN A 57 4.87 -17.02 -15.26
N ALA A 58 4.94 -18.36 -15.21
CA ALA A 58 6.07 -19.08 -14.61
C ALA A 58 7.38 -18.97 -15.40
N HIS A 59 7.34 -18.42 -16.62
CA HIS A 59 8.48 -18.29 -17.51
C HIS A 59 9.06 -16.86 -17.53
N GLY A 60 8.62 -15.99 -16.63
CA GLY A 60 9.16 -14.63 -16.50
C GLY A 60 8.49 -13.57 -17.36
N ALA A 61 7.49 -13.94 -18.18
CA ALA A 61 6.73 -12.96 -18.94
C ALA A 61 5.81 -12.14 -18.02
N GLU A 62 5.73 -10.83 -18.27
CA GLU A 62 4.86 -9.88 -17.58
C GLU A 62 4.00 -9.11 -18.59
N VAL A 63 2.68 -9.10 -18.37
CA VAL A 63 1.74 -8.28 -19.14
C VAL A 63 1.05 -7.32 -18.19
N THR A 64 1.04 -6.04 -18.53
CA THR A 64 0.35 -5.01 -17.76
C THR A 64 -0.89 -4.52 -18.50
N VAL A 65 -2.01 -4.42 -17.80
CA VAL A 65 -3.33 -4.10 -18.38
C VAL A 65 -4.01 -3.04 -17.53
N THR A 66 -4.67 -2.06 -18.13
CA THR A 66 -5.55 -1.13 -17.40
C THR A 66 -7.02 -1.49 -17.60
N ASN A 67 -7.83 -1.33 -16.56
CA ASN A 67 -9.29 -1.46 -16.67
C ASN A 67 -9.94 -0.24 -17.36
N TYR A 68 -9.20 0.81 -17.70
CA TYR A 68 -9.68 1.90 -18.54
C TYR A 68 -9.68 1.48 -20.03
N GLY A 69 -10.80 0.94 -20.48
CA GLY A 69 -10.95 0.43 -21.86
C GLY A 69 -10.20 -0.88 -22.14
N GLY A 70 -9.75 -1.59 -21.09
CA GLY A 70 -9.16 -2.94 -21.20
C GLY A 70 -7.85 -3.00 -22.00
N ARG A 71 -7.05 -1.93 -21.97
CA ARG A 71 -5.85 -1.80 -22.83
C ARG A 71 -4.65 -2.53 -22.23
N ILE A 72 -3.90 -3.23 -23.09
CA ILE A 72 -2.56 -3.72 -22.77
C ILE A 72 -1.59 -2.54 -22.84
N VAL A 73 -0.85 -2.29 -21.76
CA VAL A 73 0.06 -1.15 -21.62
C VAL A 73 1.50 -1.56 -21.95
N SER A 74 1.92 -2.73 -21.49
CA SER A 74 3.25 -3.28 -21.73
C SER A 74 3.23 -4.81 -21.72
N VAL A 75 4.10 -5.41 -22.54
CA VAL A 75 4.38 -6.85 -22.59
C VAL A 75 5.89 -7.03 -22.54
N LEU A 76 6.38 -7.72 -21.51
CA LEU A 76 7.78 -8.10 -21.35
C LEU A 76 7.88 -9.62 -21.38
N VAL A 77 8.89 -10.14 -22.08
CA VAL A 77 9.11 -11.58 -22.31
C VAL A 77 10.55 -11.94 -21.99
#